data_AF-A0AA90UG76-F1
#
_entry.id   AF-A0AA90UG76-F1
#
_cell.length_a   1.000
_cell.length_b   1.000
_cell.length_c   1.000
_cell.angle_alpha   90.00
_cell.angle_beta   90.00
_cell.angle_gamma   90.00
#
_symmetry.space_group_name_H-M   'P 1'
#
loop_
_entity.id
_entity.type
_entity.pdbx_description
1 polymer ?
#
loop_
_entity_poly.entity_id
_entity_poly.type
_entity_poly.pdbx_seq_one_letter_code
_entity_poly.pdbx_strand_id
1 'polypeptide(L)' 'MRRHTCATLLLTQGTDLYTIMRFLGHQNINTTQRYAHITNQMLSSATHLLNYQLRGLAAC' A
#
# COMPACT_ATOMS: atom_id res chain seq x y z
N MET A 1 -4.25 -19.24 3.36
CA MET A 1 -4.62 -18.40 2.20
C MET A 1 -5.51 -17.19 2.57
N ARG A 2 -6.64 -17.33 3.29
CA ARG A 2 -7.57 -16.19 3.57
C ARG A 2 -6.96 -14.94 4.25
N ARG A 3 -6.10 -15.10 5.27
CA ARG A 3 -5.46 -13.96 5.96
C ARG A 3 -4.57 -13.13 5.03
N HIS A 4 -3.85 -13.79 4.13
CA HIS A 4 -2.97 -13.12 3.16
C HIS A 4 -3.77 -12.36 2.11
N THR A 5 -4.80 -12.97 1.53
CA THR A 5 -5.68 -12.30 0.57
C THR A 5 -6.37 -11.07 1.19
N CYS A 6 -6.85 -11.19 2.44
CA CYS A 6 -7.49 -10.08 3.14
C CYS A 6 -6.51 -8.94 3.43
N ALA A 7 -5.29 -9.25 3.90
CA ALA A 7 -4.25 -8.27 4.13
C ALA A 7 -3.86 -7.51 2.84
N THR A 8 -3.68 -8.24 1.74
CA THR A 8 -3.39 -7.65 0.42
C THR A 8 -4.52 -6.74 -0.04
N LEU A 9 -5.78 -7.16 0.08
CA LEU A 9 -6.93 -6.33 -0.31
C LEU A 9 -7.03 -5.03 0.51
N LEU A 10 -6.89 -5.12 1.84
CA LEU A 10 -6.94 -3.94 2.72
C LEU A 10 -5.82 -2.96 2.38
N LEU A 11 -4.62 -3.46 2.11
CA LEU A 11 -3.47 -2.63 1.76
C LEU A 11 -3.67 -1.97 0.39
N THR A 12 -4.17 -2.70 -0.61
CA THR A 12 -4.50 -2.16 -1.94
C THR A 12 -5.56 -1.07 -1.88
N GLN A 13 -6.49 -1.14 -0.91
CA GLN A 13 -7.48 -0.09 -0.66
C GLN A 13 -6.88 1.15 0.04
N GLY A 14 -5.59 1.14 0.38
CA GLY A 14 -4.91 2.25 1.04
C GLY A 14 -4.92 2.18 2.57
N THR A 15 -5.29 1.03 3.16
CA THR A 15 -5.21 0.85 4.62
C THR A 15 -3.76 0.71 5.04
N ASP A 16 -3.41 1.36 6.15
CA ASP A 16 -2.05 1.31 6.68
C ASP A 16 -1.68 -0.08 7.24
N LEU A 17 -0.38 -0.41 7.20
CA LEU A 17 0.14 -1.71 7.60
C LEU A 17 -0.06 -2.00 9.10
N TYR A 18 -0.03 -0.98 9.95
CA TYR A 18 -0.30 -1.08 11.39
C TYR A 18 -1.76 -1.40 11.67
N THR A 19 -2.70 -0.77 10.96
CA THR A 19 -4.13 -1.12 11.05
C THR A 19 -4.37 -2.56 10.61
N ILE A 20 -3.74 -3.00 9.52
CA ILE A 20 -3.83 -4.40 9.07
C ILE A 20 -3.22 -5.36 10.09
N MET A 21 -2.08 -5.00 10.69
CA MET A 21 -1.44 -5.79 11.75
C MET A 21 -2.41 -6.00 12.93
N ARG A 22 -3.07 -4.93 13.39
CA ARG A 22 -4.08 -5.00 14.46
C ARG A 22 -5.29 -5.83 14.05
N PHE A 23 -5.77 -5.65 12.83
CA PHE A 23 -6.91 -6.39 12.28
C PHE A 23 -6.63 -7.90 12.19
N LEU A 24 -5.41 -8.29 11.85
CA LEU A 24 -4.98 -9.69 11.79
C LEU A 24 -4.59 -10.27 13.16
N GLY A 25 -4.50 -9.43 14.20
CA GLY A 25 -4.09 -9.85 15.55
C GLY A 25 -2.59 -10.15 15.67
N HIS A 26 -1.77 -9.57 14.80
CA HIS A 26 -0.31 -9.72 14.90
C HIS A 26 0.23 -8.84 16.02
N GLN A 27 0.99 -9.44 16.93
CA GLN A 27 1.64 -8.71 18.04
C GLN A 27 2.92 -7.98 17.61
N ASN A 28 3.49 -8.36 16.46
CA ASN A 28 4.73 -7.80 15.95
C ASN A 28 4.55 -7.35 14.50
N ILE A 29 5.00 -6.14 14.18
CA ILE A 29 4.91 -5.60 12.82
C ILE A 29 5.76 -6.39 11.82
N ASN A 30 6.82 -7.05 12.27
CA ASN A 30 7.72 -7.85 11.42
C ASN A 30 6.98 -8.97 10.69
N THR A 31 5.93 -9.56 11.28
CA THR A 31 5.14 -10.60 10.60
C THR A 31 4.27 -10.01 9.48
N THR A 32 3.95 -8.73 9.57
CA THR A 32 3.11 -7.97 8.62
C THR A 32 3.97 -7.25 7.56
N GLN A 33 5.26 -7.02 7.82
CA GLN A 33 6.23 -6.46 6.86
C GLN A 33 6.34 -7.27 5.56
N ARG A 34 5.91 -8.54 5.56
CA ARG A 34 5.79 -9.34 4.33
C ARG A 34 4.95 -8.65 3.25
N TYR A 35 4.00 -7.78 3.60
CA TYR A 35 3.17 -7.04 2.63
C TYR A 35 3.75 -5.67 2.21
N ALA A 36 4.86 -5.22 2.77
CA ALA A 36 5.46 -3.90 2.47
C ALA A 36 5.93 -3.73 1.02
N HIS A 37 6.15 -4.81 0.29
CA HIS A 37 6.48 -4.74 -1.14
C HIS A 37 5.33 -4.13 -1.97
N ILE A 38 4.08 -4.35 -1.55
CA ILE A 38 2.89 -3.85 -2.23
C ILE A 38 2.78 -2.32 -2.05
N THR A 39 3.08 -1.80 -0.85
CA THR A 39 3.09 -0.34 -0.63
C THR A 39 4.12 0.37 -1.50
N ASN A 40 5.27 -0.25 -1.76
CA ASN A 40 6.29 0.31 -2.67
C ASN A 40 5.78 0.41 -4.11
N GLN A 41 5.03 -0.61 -4.57
CA GLN A 41 4.41 -0.58 -5.90
C GLN A 41 3.33 0.50 -6.01
N MET A 42 2.51 0.65 -4.97
CA MET A 42 1.49 1.71 -4.89
C MET A 42 2.13 3.11 -4.91
N LEU A 43 3.20 3.30 -4.13
CA LEU A 43 3.95 4.56 -4.11
C LEU A 43 4.52 4.89 -5.50
N SER A 44 5.20 3.93 -6.13
CA SER A 44 5.74 4.12 -7.49
C SER A 44 4.64 4.50 -8.49
N SER A 45 3.50 3.83 -8.44
CA SER A 45 2.35 4.12 -9.31
C SER A 45 1.80 5.52 -9.07
N ALA A 46 1.62 5.90 -7.80
CA ALA A 46 1.14 7.23 -7.41
C ALA A 46 2.11 8.34 -7.83
N THR A 47 3.42 8.15 -7.62
CA THR A 47 4.43 9.13 -8.06
C THR A 47 4.45 9.30 -9.57
N HIS A 48 4.29 8.22 -10.34
CA HIS A 48 4.23 8.27 -11.79
C HIS A 48 3.00 9.06 -12.29
N LEU A 49 1.83 8.82 -11.69
CA LEU A 49 0.60 9.55 -11.99
C LEU A 49 0.73 11.05 -11.66
N LEU A 50 1.25 11.38 -10.49
CA LEU A 50 1.48 12.77 -10.08
C LEU A 50 2.43 13.49 -11.04
N ASN A 51 3.54 12.85 -11.42
CA ASN A 51 4.47 13.42 -12.39
C ASN A 51 3.81 13.68 -13.75
N TYR A 52 2.94 12.77 -14.22
CA TYR A 52 2.18 12.98 -15.45
C TYR A 52 1.22 14.17 -15.35
N GLN A 53 0.48 14.28 -14.23
CA GLN A 53 -0.46 15.39 -14.00
C GLN A 53 0.25 16.74 -13.90
N LEU A 54 1.37 16.80 -13.17
CA LEU A 54 2.16 18.03 -13.02
C LEU A 54 2.75 18.50 -14.37
N ARG A 55 3.19 17.56 -15.23
CA ARG A 55 3.65 17.89 -16.59
C ARG A 55 2.52 18.41 -17.48
N GLY A 56 1.31 17.87 -17.35
CA GLY A 56 0.13 18.37 -18.09
C GLY A 56 -0.25 19.78 -17.67
N LEU A 57 -0.11 20.13 -16.39
CA LEU A 57 -0.37 21.47 -15.87
C LEU A 57 0.71 22.49 -16.25
N ALA A 58 1.98 22.07 -16.36
CA ALA A 58 3.08 22.94 -16.78
C ALA A 58 3.13 23.21 -18.29
N ALA A 59 2.29 22.51 -19.08
CA ALA A 59 2.19 22.68 -20.53
C ALA A 59 1.07 23.65 -20.97
N CYS A 60 0.30 24.20 -20.02
CA CYS A 60 -0.64 25.31 -20.22
C CYS A 60 0.01 26.64 -19.82
#